data_AF-A0A8B8CJ41-F1
#
_entry.id   AF-A0A8B8CJ41-F1
#
_cell.length_a   1.000
_cell.length_b   1.000
_cell.length_c   1.000
_cell.angle_alpha   90.00
_cell.angle_beta   90.00
_cell.angle_gamma   90.00
#
_symmetry.space_group_name_H-M   'P 1'
#
loop_
_entity.id
_entity.type
_entity.pdbx_description
1 polymer ?
#
loop_
_entity_poly.entity_id
_entity_poly.type
_entity_poly.pdbx_seq_one_letter_code
_entity_poly.pdbx_strand_id
1 'polypeptide(L)'
;MAPTRKKLRSNTMAKSSCQTSVVIDCSLDSYMGEKDIMKLVKQIQFCYSSNRRSQNPMQFFVTGVHGHTESRLKSIGDYQNWDVNFTSKDYCELFEKKDIVYLSSESDNVLQELDPEKAYIIGGLVDHNHHKGLCHSLAVEKGVGHAQLPISEYLDMKTRKVLTINHVFDILLKYTETKDWLQSFCAVLPQRKGAQARPGSKASSQADTQTDTLTDTRAETQTADGCVGQNSDSGTDCSTSSTGNSAQNDEGENHENSSEQSTNVSARDQTNSISSKSDVEKS
;
A
#
# COMPACT_ATOMS: atom_id res chain seq x y z
N MET A 1 -7.94 18.02 14.62
CA MET A 1 -6.73 17.70 15.43
C MET A 1 -6.27 16.27 15.12
N ALA A 2 -4.98 15.97 15.27
CA ALA A 2 -4.50 14.58 15.19
C ALA A 2 -4.92 13.77 16.43
N PRO A 3 -5.20 12.46 16.30
CA PRO A 3 -5.58 11.60 17.44
C PRO A 3 -4.40 11.37 18.40
N THR A 4 -4.69 11.33 19.70
CA THR A 4 -3.67 11.08 20.73
C THR A 4 -3.16 9.63 20.69
N ARG A 5 -1.93 9.39 21.15
CA ARG A 5 -1.37 8.03 21.29
C ARG A 5 -2.27 7.09 22.12
N LYS A 6 -3.00 7.62 23.12
CA LYS A 6 -3.99 6.85 23.90
C LYS A 6 -5.20 6.46 23.04
N LYS A 7 -5.79 7.40 22.28
CA LYS A 7 -6.92 7.10 21.37
C LYS A 7 -6.53 6.08 20.30
N LEU A 8 -5.32 6.19 19.74
CA LEU A 8 -4.80 5.21 18.76
C LEU A 8 -4.66 3.81 19.35
N ARG A 9 -4.18 3.66 20.60
CA ARG A 9 -4.09 2.33 21.26
C ARG A 9 -5.44 1.69 21.54
N SER A 10 -6.52 2.46 21.68
CA SER A 10 -7.88 1.93 21.86
C SER A 10 -8.64 1.68 20.55
N ASN A 11 -8.28 2.38 19.47
CA ASN A 11 -8.91 2.27 18.15
C ASN A 11 -8.23 1.15 17.34
N THR A 12 -8.76 -0.07 17.37
CA THR A 12 -8.18 -1.28 16.71
C THR A 12 -9.18 -1.88 15.73
N MET A 13 -8.70 -2.63 14.72
CA MET A 13 -9.58 -3.25 13.71
C MET A 13 -10.67 -4.13 14.35
N ALA A 14 -10.29 -4.94 15.34
CA ALA A 14 -11.19 -5.78 16.15
C ALA A 14 -12.17 -5.01 17.09
N LYS A 15 -12.19 -3.67 17.02
CA LYS A 15 -13.13 -2.78 17.72
C LYS A 15 -13.76 -1.73 16.79
N SER A 16 -13.52 -1.85 15.49
CA SER A 16 -14.13 -1.01 14.47
C SER A 16 -15.61 -1.34 14.31
N SER A 17 -16.41 -0.40 13.83
CA SER A 17 -17.73 -0.71 13.25
C SER A 17 -17.67 -1.01 11.75
N CYS A 18 -16.49 -0.82 11.11
CA CYS A 18 -16.27 -1.14 9.71
C CYS A 18 -15.78 -2.58 9.55
N GLN A 19 -16.67 -3.46 9.06
CA GLN A 19 -16.36 -4.86 8.77
C GLN A 19 -15.73 -5.07 7.38
N THR A 20 -15.85 -4.08 6.47
CA THR A 20 -15.27 -4.12 5.13
C THR A 20 -13.79 -4.53 5.19
N SER A 21 -13.47 -5.62 4.48
CA SER A 21 -12.11 -6.13 4.41
C SER A 21 -11.36 -5.50 3.22
N VAL A 22 -10.12 -5.10 3.45
CA VAL A 22 -9.22 -4.54 2.45
C VAL A 22 -7.91 -5.30 2.48
N VAL A 23 -7.43 -5.71 1.31
CA VAL A 23 -6.30 -6.62 1.17
C VAL A 23 -5.27 -5.99 0.24
N ILE A 24 -4.00 -6.00 0.61
CA ILE A 24 -2.90 -5.79 -0.34
C ILE A 24 -2.35 -7.17 -0.73
N ASP A 25 -2.31 -7.43 -2.03
CA ASP A 25 -1.81 -8.68 -2.62
C ASP A 25 -0.32 -8.53 -3.00
N CYS A 26 0.56 -9.03 -2.15
CA CYS A 26 2.01 -9.04 -2.37
C CYS A 26 2.52 -10.30 -3.09
N SER A 27 1.65 -11.13 -3.67
CA SER A 27 2.09 -12.28 -4.49
C SER A 27 2.91 -11.87 -5.72
N LEU A 28 2.85 -10.58 -6.10
CA LEU A 28 3.49 -9.97 -7.25
C LEU A 28 4.97 -9.58 -7.04
N ASP A 29 5.63 -10.05 -5.97
CA ASP A 29 7.02 -9.71 -5.58
C ASP A 29 8.02 -9.80 -6.76
N SER A 30 7.90 -10.86 -7.58
CA SER A 30 8.75 -11.14 -8.74
C SER A 30 8.61 -10.14 -9.91
N TYR A 31 7.58 -9.29 -9.91
CA TYR A 31 7.39 -8.24 -10.93
C TYR A 31 8.06 -6.91 -10.55
N MET A 32 8.76 -6.82 -9.41
CA MET A 32 9.37 -5.60 -8.90
C MET A 32 10.85 -5.76 -8.58
N GLY A 33 11.68 -4.81 -9.04
CA GLY A 33 13.03 -4.65 -8.52
C GLY A 33 13.03 -4.09 -7.10
N GLU A 34 14.13 -4.27 -6.36
CA GLU A 34 14.29 -3.81 -4.97
C GLU A 34 13.86 -2.35 -4.73
N LYS A 35 14.17 -1.45 -5.68
CA LYS A 35 13.78 -0.03 -5.64
C LYS A 35 12.27 0.18 -5.63
N ASP A 36 11.49 -0.73 -6.19
CA ASP A 36 10.04 -0.69 -6.26
C ASP A 36 9.39 -1.48 -5.11
N ILE A 37 10.02 -2.57 -4.64
CA ILE A 37 9.71 -3.21 -3.34
C ILE A 37 9.82 -2.19 -2.19
N MET A 38 10.85 -1.33 -2.19
CA MET A 38 10.97 -0.24 -1.22
C MET A 38 9.80 0.76 -1.29
N LYS A 39 9.22 1.00 -2.49
CA LYS A 39 8.05 1.87 -2.68
C LYS A 39 6.74 1.16 -2.29
N LEU A 40 6.62 -0.14 -2.53
CA LEU A 40 5.51 -0.99 -2.08
C LEU A 40 5.38 -0.95 -0.57
N VAL A 41 6.44 -1.34 0.15
CA VAL A 41 6.42 -1.38 1.62
C VAL A 41 6.25 0.03 2.21
N LYS A 42 6.73 1.07 1.53
CA LYS A 42 6.45 2.46 1.93
C LYS A 42 4.98 2.86 1.75
N GLN A 43 4.29 2.33 0.74
CA GLN A 43 2.83 2.51 0.61
C GLN A 43 2.05 1.72 1.65
N ILE A 44 2.45 0.47 1.97
CA ILE A 44 1.85 -0.30 3.07
C ILE A 44 1.96 0.47 4.40
N GLN A 45 3.11 1.10 4.69
CA GLN A 45 3.26 2.01 5.84
C GLN A 45 2.26 3.17 5.83
N PHE A 46 1.96 3.76 4.67
CA PHE A 46 0.96 4.83 4.56
C PHE A 46 -0.46 4.29 4.78
N CYS A 47 -0.84 3.17 4.15
CA CYS A 47 -2.15 2.52 4.33
C CYS A 47 -2.41 2.19 5.81
N TYR A 48 -1.46 1.55 6.49
CA TYR A 48 -1.50 1.29 7.93
C TYR A 48 -1.68 2.59 8.73
N SER A 49 -0.86 3.60 8.44
CA SER A 49 -0.92 4.88 9.13
C SER A 49 -2.27 5.58 8.97
N SER A 50 -2.89 5.51 7.79
CA SER A 50 -4.24 6.06 7.54
C SER A 50 -5.30 5.26 8.28
N ASN A 51 -5.32 3.93 8.13
CA ASN A 51 -6.34 3.05 8.71
C ASN A 51 -6.45 3.25 10.24
N ARG A 52 -5.30 3.28 10.93
CA ARG A 52 -5.21 3.45 12.39
C ARG A 52 -5.69 4.82 12.88
N ARG A 53 -5.70 5.84 12.02
CA ARG A 53 -6.15 7.22 12.32
C ARG A 53 -7.62 7.50 11.95
N SER A 54 -8.24 6.66 11.12
CA SER A 54 -9.66 6.77 10.76
C SER A 54 -10.56 6.61 11.99
N GLN A 55 -11.84 6.98 11.85
CA GLN A 55 -12.82 6.77 12.93
C GLN A 55 -13.19 5.29 13.10
N ASN A 56 -13.23 4.54 11.99
CA ASN A 56 -13.58 3.12 11.94
C ASN A 56 -12.59 2.43 10.99
N PRO A 57 -11.49 1.82 11.48
CA PRO A 57 -10.53 1.12 10.65
C PRO A 57 -11.18 0.00 9.83
N MET A 58 -10.86 -0.11 8.55
CA MET A 58 -11.19 -1.29 7.75
C MET A 58 -10.40 -2.51 8.26
N GLN A 59 -10.91 -3.72 8.01
CA GLN A 59 -10.21 -4.96 8.35
C GLN A 59 -9.07 -5.17 7.33
N PHE A 60 -7.84 -4.82 7.71
CA PHE A 60 -6.71 -4.67 6.79
C PHE A 60 -5.77 -5.89 6.83
N PHE A 61 -5.56 -6.47 5.65
CA PHE A 61 -4.71 -7.63 5.40
C PHE A 61 -3.58 -7.30 4.41
N VAL A 62 -2.45 -7.96 4.56
CA VAL A 62 -1.36 -7.99 3.56
C VAL A 62 -1.02 -9.46 3.33
N THR A 63 -1.29 -9.92 2.11
CA THR A 63 -1.32 -11.34 1.71
C THR A 63 -0.23 -11.65 0.70
N GLY A 64 0.09 -12.93 0.49
CA GLY A 64 1.17 -13.34 -0.42
C GLY A 64 2.55 -12.83 0.01
N VAL A 65 2.77 -12.49 1.29
CA VAL A 65 4.01 -11.89 1.77
C VAL A 65 5.14 -12.92 1.78
N HIS A 66 6.07 -12.79 0.83
CA HIS A 66 7.28 -13.61 0.70
C HIS A 66 8.44 -12.77 0.14
N GLY A 67 9.56 -13.42 -0.20
CA GLY A 67 10.62 -12.86 -1.04
C GLY A 67 11.25 -11.55 -0.53
N HIS A 68 11.38 -10.59 -1.45
CA HIS A 68 11.97 -9.29 -1.18
C HIS A 68 11.05 -8.42 -0.31
N THR A 69 9.73 -8.50 -0.48
CA THR A 69 8.74 -7.80 0.35
C THR A 69 8.82 -8.21 1.81
N GLU A 70 8.88 -9.52 2.11
CA GLU A 70 8.99 -10.01 3.49
C GLU A 70 10.32 -9.58 4.13
N SER A 71 11.42 -9.70 3.37
CA SER A 71 12.75 -9.26 3.81
C SER A 71 12.80 -7.74 4.05
N ARG A 72 12.12 -6.95 3.22
CA ARG A 72 12.01 -5.49 3.39
C ARG A 72 11.15 -5.12 4.61
N LEU A 73 10.05 -5.82 4.87
CA LEU A 73 9.25 -5.67 6.09
C LEU A 73 10.10 -5.98 7.34
N LYS A 74 10.81 -7.11 7.35
CA LYS A 74 11.74 -7.48 8.44
C LYS A 74 12.82 -6.41 8.67
N SER A 75 13.39 -5.83 7.61
CA SER A 75 14.44 -4.80 7.72
C SER A 75 13.99 -3.46 8.31
N ILE A 76 12.67 -3.20 8.39
CA ILE A 76 12.12 -1.99 9.00
C ILE A 76 11.96 -2.17 10.52
N GLY A 77 11.85 -3.41 10.98
CA GLY A 77 11.43 -3.73 12.34
C GLY A 77 9.93 -3.48 12.56
N ASP A 78 9.50 -3.81 13.78
CA ASP A 78 8.18 -3.58 14.40
C ASP A 78 6.86 -3.95 13.67
N TYR A 79 6.87 -4.33 12.39
CA TYR A 79 5.66 -4.57 11.59
C TYR A 79 4.73 -5.66 12.15
N GLN A 80 5.28 -6.63 12.89
CA GLN A 80 4.49 -7.67 13.57
C GLN A 80 3.65 -7.13 14.75
N ASN A 81 3.94 -5.91 15.22
CA ASN A 81 3.16 -5.21 16.25
C ASN A 81 2.10 -4.27 15.66
N TRP A 82 1.94 -4.25 14.33
CA TRP A 82 0.95 -3.40 13.68
C TRP A 82 -0.45 -4.03 13.75
N ASP A 83 -1.44 -3.15 13.92
CA ASP A 83 -2.87 -3.27 13.59
C ASP A 83 -3.21 -3.83 12.19
N VAL A 84 -2.62 -4.94 11.73
CA VAL A 84 -2.68 -5.46 10.34
C VAL A 84 -2.47 -6.97 10.30
N ASN A 85 -3.27 -7.69 9.51
CA ASN A 85 -3.12 -9.14 9.29
C ASN A 85 -2.10 -9.43 8.17
N PHE A 86 -0.82 -9.60 8.54
CA PHE A 86 0.24 -10.04 7.61
C PHE A 86 0.27 -11.57 7.45
N THR A 87 0.36 -12.07 6.21
CA THR A 87 0.47 -13.52 5.93
C THR A 87 1.12 -13.82 4.59
N SER A 88 1.80 -14.96 4.49
CA SER A 88 2.34 -15.51 3.24
C SER A 88 1.29 -16.19 2.36
N LYS A 89 0.12 -16.52 2.92
CA LYS A 89 -1.02 -17.16 2.23
C LYS A 89 -1.62 -16.28 1.14
N ASP A 90 -2.20 -16.90 0.13
CA ASP A 90 -3.00 -16.22 -0.89
C ASP A 90 -4.34 -15.73 -0.29
N TYR A 91 -4.90 -14.65 -0.82
CA TYR A 91 -6.20 -14.14 -0.36
C TYR A 91 -7.35 -15.14 -0.63
N CYS A 92 -7.24 -16.01 -1.64
CA CYS A 92 -8.19 -17.10 -1.88
C CYS A 92 -8.14 -18.22 -0.82
N GLU A 93 -7.15 -18.23 0.10
CA GLU A 93 -7.14 -19.12 1.27
C GLU A 93 -7.85 -18.53 2.50
N LEU A 94 -8.25 -17.25 2.43
CA LEU A 94 -8.72 -16.46 3.58
C LEU A 94 -10.16 -16.00 3.44
N PHE A 95 -10.64 -15.84 2.21
CA PHE A 95 -11.98 -15.35 1.88
C PHE A 95 -12.62 -16.26 0.82
N GLU A 96 -13.95 -16.41 0.85
CA GLU A 96 -14.65 -17.18 -0.18
C GLU A 96 -14.65 -16.44 -1.52
N LYS A 97 -14.55 -17.18 -2.64
CA LYS A 97 -14.46 -16.58 -3.99
C LYS A 97 -15.60 -15.61 -4.35
N LYS A 98 -16.79 -15.82 -3.78
CA LYS A 98 -17.96 -14.95 -3.99
C LYS A 98 -17.88 -13.60 -3.28
N ASP A 99 -17.03 -13.48 -2.26
CA ASP A 99 -16.89 -12.28 -1.42
C ASP A 99 -15.61 -11.48 -1.76
N ILE A 100 -14.77 -12.01 -2.66
CA ILE A 100 -13.56 -11.36 -3.17
C ILE A 100 -13.90 -10.43 -4.33
N VAL A 101 -13.43 -9.18 -4.27
CA VAL A 101 -13.46 -8.21 -5.39
C VAL A 101 -12.07 -7.64 -5.62
N TYR A 102 -11.40 -8.07 -6.69
CA TYR A 102 -10.10 -7.54 -7.09
C TYR A 102 -10.24 -6.21 -7.83
N LEU A 103 -9.53 -5.18 -7.35
CA LEU A 103 -9.58 -3.83 -7.92
C LEU A 103 -8.54 -3.66 -9.03
N SER A 104 -8.98 -3.34 -10.24
CA SER A 104 -8.14 -3.04 -11.41
C SER A 104 -8.80 -2.00 -12.31
N SER A 105 -8.00 -1.10 -12.88
CA SER A 105 -8.44 -0.10 -13.86
C SER A 105 -8.84 -0.67 -15.23
N GLU A 106 -8.57 -1.95 -15.47
CA GLU A 106 -8.84 -2.65 -16.73
C GLU A 106 -10.09 -3.55 -16.66
N SER A 107 -10.80 -3.56 -15.52
CA SER A 107 -12.05 -4.29 -15.34
C SER A 107 -13.25 -3.57 -15.96
N ASP A 108 -14.02 -4.27 -16.79
CA ASP A 108 -15.27 -3.74 -17.37
C ASP A 108 -16.37 -3.47 -16.32
N ASN A 109 -16.39 -4.23 -15.22
CA ASN A 109 -17.29 -3.98 -14.10
C ASN A 109 -16.87 -2.71 -13.33
N VAL A 110 -17.84 -1.86 -12.96
CA VAL A 110 -17.60 -0.66 -12.14
C VAL A 110 -18.14 -0.85 -10.72
N LEU A 111 -17.32 -0.52 -9.71
CA LEU A 111 -17.68 -0.63 -8.29
C LEU A 111 -18.61 0.50 -7.85
N GLN A 112 -19.91 0.22 -7.75
CA GLN A 112 -20.91 1.23 -7.38
C GLN A 112 -20.98 1.48 -5.86
N GLU A 113 -20.80 0.47 -5.01
CA GLU A 113 -20.82 0.60 -3.54
C GLU A 113 -19.83 -0.36 -2.86
N LEU A 114 -19.50 -0.10 -1.58
CA LEU A 114 -18.75 -1.02 -0.72
C LEU A 114 -19.68 -1.80 0.21
N ASP A 115 -19.92 -3.05 -0.18
CA ASP A 115 -20.49 -4.13 0.63
C ASP A 115 -19.60 -4.39 1.88
N PRO A 116 -20.16 -4.36 3.11
CA PRO A 116 -19.40 -4.62 4.35
C PRO A 116 -18.87 -6.05 4.52
N GLU A 117 -19.45 -7.05 3.84
CA GLU A 117 -19.09 -8.47 4.03
C GLU A 117 -17.95 -8.92 3.09
N LYS A 118 -17.52 -8.04 2.17
CA LYS A 118 -16.57 -8.36 1.10
C LYS A 118 -15.12 -7.94 1.36
N ALA A 119 -14.22 -8.63 0.68
CA ALA A 119 -12.77 -8.39 0.67
C ALA A 119 -12.33 -7.73 -0.64
N TYR A 120 -11.91 -6.47 -0.55
CA TYR A 120 -11.46 -5.66 -1.68
C TYR A 120 -9.94 -5.79 -1.83
N ILE A 121 -9.50 -6.45 -2.90
CA ILE A 121 -8.08 -6.73 -3.14
C ILE A 121 -7.45 -5.61 -3.97
N ILE A 122 -6.33 -5.07 -3.49
CA ILE A 122 -5.50 -4.10 -4.20
C ILE A 122 -4.20 -4.80 -4.57
N GLY A 123 -3.86 -4.86 -5.85
CA GLY A 123 -2.58 -5.41 -6.30
C GLY A 123 -1.41 -4.66 -5.67
N GLY A 124 -0.56 -5.38 -4.93
CA GLY A 124 0.63 -4.86 -4.26
C GLY A 124 1.79 -4.60 -5.22
N LEU A 125 1.52 -3.91 -6.33
CA LEU A 125 2.43 -3.71 -7.45
C LEU A 125 2.89 -2.25 -7.57
N VAL A 126 4.17 -2.04 -7.84
CA VAL A 126 4.74 -0.73 -8.17
C VAL A 126 5.58 -0.84 -9.44
N ASP A 127 4.91 -0.80 -10.59
CA ASP A 127 5.49 -1.06 -11.91
C ASP A 127 5.47 0.16 -12.85
N HIS A 128 4.93 1.30 -12.41
CA HIS A 128 4.66 2.49 -13.24
C HIS A 128 3.67 2.25 -14.41
N ASN A 129 2.82 1.23 -14.28
CA ASN A 129 1.90 0.71 -15.31
C ASN A 129 2.63 0.25 -16.59
N HIS A 130 3.59 -0.67 -16.40
CA HIS A 130 4.20 -1.50 -17.44
C HIS A 130 3.39 -2.80 -17.64
N HIS A 131 2.95 -3.44 -16.56
CA HIS A 131 2.18 -4.69 -16.56
C HIS A 131 0.66 -4.45 -16.60
N LYS A 132 0.22 -3.68 -17.61
CA LYS A 132 -1.19 -3.34 -17.86
C LYS A 132 -2.09 -4.57 -17.77
N GLY A 133 -3.14 -4.50 -16.94
CA GLY A 133 -4.15 -5.56 -16.84
C GLY A 133 -3.68 -6.86 -16.17
N LEU A 134 -2.47 -6.92 -15.59
CA LEU A 134 -1.98 -8.10 -14.86
C LEU A 134 -2.94 -8.50 -13.73
N CYS A 135 -3.32 -7.53 -12.88
CA CYS A 135 -4.29 -7.72 -11.81
C CYS A 135 -5.67 -8.21 -12.29
N HIS A 136 -6.14 -7.69 -13.43
CA HIS A 136 -7.42 -8.12 -14.02
C HIS A 136 -7.34 -9.56 -14.52
N SER A 137 -6.26 -9.90 -15.24
CA SER A 137 -6.01 -11.24 -15.79
C SER A 137 -5.94 -12.28 -14.67
N LEU A 138 -5.23 -12.00 -13.59
CA LEU A 138 -5.12 -12.88 -12.42
C LEU A 138 -6.46 -13.08 -11.69
N ALA A 139 -7.30 -12.04 -11.62
CA ALA A 139 -8.64 -12.14 -11.02
C ALA A 139 -9.58 -13.01 -11.87
N VAL A 140 -9.55 -12.84 -13.19
CA VAL A 140 -10.29 -13.66 -14.15
C VAL A 140 -9.82 -15.12 -14.14
N GLU A 141 -8.50 -15.36 -14.15
CA GLU A 141 -7.89 -16.69 -14.10
C GLU A 141 -8.26 -17.43 -12.80
N LYS A 142 -8.20 -16.75 -11.65
CA LYS A 142 -8.63 -17.31 -10.36
C LYS A 142 -10.15 -17.47 -10.25
N GLY A 143 -10.94 -16.87 -11.13
CA GLY A 143 -12.40 -16.89 -11.08
C GLY A 143 -12.97 -16.22 -9.83
N VAL A 144 -12.46 -15.02 -9.49
CA VAL A 144 -12.97 -14.16 -8.42
C VAL A 144 -13.61 -12.91 -9.00
N GLY A 145 -14.43 -12.21 -8.21
CA GLY A 145 -14.99 -10.92 -8.62
C GLY A 145 -13.91 -9.89 -8.89
N HIS A 146 -14.16 -8.96 -9.81
CA HIS A 146 -13.26 -7.85 -10.13
C HIS A 146 -14.04 -6.59 -10.51
N ALA A 147 -13.49 -5.41 -10.21
CA ALA A 147 -14.11 -4.11 -10.51
C ALA A 147 -13.08 -2.97 -10.66
N GLN A 148 -13.42 -1.94 -11.45
CA GLN A 148 -12.73 -0.64 -11.44
C GLN A 148 -13.43 0.33 -10.48
N LEU A 149 -12.68 1.29 -9.90
CA LEU A 149 -13.27 2.41 -9.17
C LEU A 149 -14.05 3.33 -10.12
N PRO A 150 -15.18 3.95 -9.71
CA PRO A 150 -16.04 4.77 -10.57
C PRO A 150 -15.46 6.17 -10.90
N ILE A 151 -14.13 6.31 -10.95
CA ILE A 151 -13.40 7.56 -11.24
C ILE A 151 -13.93 8.21 -12.52
N SER A 152 -14.26 7.39 -13.53
CA SER A 152 -14.80 7.82 -14.83
C SER A 152 -16.16 8.52 -14.77
N GLU A 153 -16.96 8.25 -13.75
CA GLU A 153 -18.31 8.78 -13.61
C GLU A 153 -18.27 10.16 -12.94
N TYR A 154 -17.49 10.27 -11.86
CA TYR A 154 -17.45 11.45 -10.99
C TYR A 154 -16.38 12.51 -11.37
N LEU A 155 -15.28 12.09 -12.04
CA LEU A 155 -14.17 12.99 -12.39
C LEU A 155 -13.84 12.96 -13.87
N ASP A 156 -13.64 14.15 -14.44
CA ASP A 156 -12.79 14.26 -15.63
C ASP A 156 -11.32 14.26 -15.21
N MET A 157 -10.47 13.56 -15.97
CA MET A 157 -9.04 13.41 -15.71
C MET A 157 -8.28 13.27 -17.03
N LYS A 158 -7.45 14.26 -17.35
CA LYS A 158 -6.57 14.26 -18.54
C LYS A 158 -5.41 13.25 -18.46
N THR A 159 -5.19 12.66 -17.29
CA THR A 159 -4.14 11.65 -17.04
C THR A 159 -4.72 10.25 -16.94
N ARG A 160 -3.92 9.22 -17.25
CA ARG A 160 -4.27 7.80 -17.05
C ARG A 160 -4.87 7.56 -15.65
N LYS A 161 -5.99 6.81 -15.59
CA LYS A 161 -6.78 6.54 -14.37
C LYS A 161 -6.18 5.44 -13.47
N VAL A 162 -4.86 5.22 -13.55
CA VAL A 162 -4.15 4.29 -12.68
C VAL A 162 -3.68 5.03 -11.44
N LEU A 163 -4.08 4.54 -10.27
CA LEU A 163 -3.74 5.10 -8.97
C LEU A 163 -2.69 4.23 -8.28
N THR A 164 -1.99 4.80 -7.30
CA THR A 164 -1.06 4.03 -6.47
C THR A 164 -1.83 3.36 -5.33
N ILE A 165 -1.27 2.28 -4.79
CA ILE A 165 -1.86 1.41 -3.75
C ILE A 165 -2.44 2.24 -2.60
N ASN A 166 -1.67 3.22 -2.10
CA ASN A 166 -2.13 4.07 -0.99
C ASN A 166 -3.31 4.99 -1.37
N HIS A 167 -3.38 5.52 -2.60
CA HIS A 167 -4.53 6.34 -3.00
C HIS A 167 -5.79 5.48 -3.15
N VAL A 168 -5.68 4.25 -3.68
CA VAL A 168 -6.82 3.32 -3.72
C VAL A 168 -7.30 2.99 -2.30
N PHE A 169 -6.36 2.67 -1.39
CA PHE A 169 -6.65 2.41 0.01
C PHE A 169 -7.32 3.59 0.73
N ASP A 170 -6.75 4.79 0.61
CA ASP A 170 -7.29 6.01 1.23
C ASP A 170 -8.65 6.39 0.64
N ILE A 171 -8.92 6.11 -0.64
CA ILE A 171 -10.25 6.29 -1.28
C ILE A 171 -11.28 5.33 -0.68
N LEU A 172 -10.96 4.02 -0.56
CA LEU A 172 -11.86 3.04 0.07
C LEU A 172 -12.15 3.42 1.52
N LEU A 173 -11.10 3.81 2.27
CA LEU A 173 -11.20 4.27 3.65
C LEU A 173 -12.07 5.51 3.78
N LYS A 174 -12.01 6.43 2.79
CA LYS A 174 -12.87 7.61 2.82
C LYS A 174 -14.31 7.30 2.40
N TYR A 175 -14.52 6.30 1.53
CA TYR A 175 -15.85 5.84 1.16
C TYR A 175 -16.57 5.13 2.32
N THR A 176 -15.86 4.35 3.16
CA THR A 176 -16.49 3.76 4.35
C THR A 176 -16.89 4.82 5.38
N GLU A 177 -16.20 5.96 5.46
CA GLU A 177 -16.58 7.11 6.29
C GLU A 177 -17.69 8.01 5.71
N THR A 178 -17.87 8.06 4.39
CA THR A 178 -18.71 9.08 3.72
C THR A 178 -19.87 8.54 2.89
N LYS A 179 -19.72 7.32 2.34
CA LYS A 179 -20.59 6.73 1.31
C LYS A 179 -20.76 7.59 0.04
N ASP A 180 -19.85 8.53 -0.21
CA ASP A 180 -19.81 9.37 -1.41
C ASP A 180 -18.48 9.21 -2.14
N TRP A 181 -18.53 8.78 -3.41
CA TRP A 181 -17.34 8.59 -4.24
C TRP A 181 -16.66 9.90 -4.62
N LEU A 182 -17.42 10.95 -4.95
CA LEU A 182 -16.87 12.25 -5.32
C LEU A 182 -16.15 12.91 -4.14
N GLN A 183 -16.74 12.87 -2.94
CA GLN A 183 -16.10 13.35 -1.72
C GLN A 183 -14.83 12.54 -1.41
N SER A 184 -14.88 11.21 -1.58
CA SER A 184 -13.73 10.32 -1.37
C SER A 184 -12.60 10.58 -2.36
N PHE A 185 -12.90 10.77 -3.64
CA PHE A 185 -11.92 11.13 -4.66
C PHE A 185 -11.32 12.52 -4.41
N CYS A 186 -12.15 13.53 -4.12
CA CYS A 186 -11.68 14.90 -3.87
C CYS A 186 -10.85 15.05 -2.58
N ALA A 187 -11.06 14.19 -1.58
CA ALA A 187 -10.27 14.17 -0.35
C ALA A 187 -8.86 13.56 -0.53
N VAL A 188 -8.68 12.67 -1.51
CA VAL A 188 -7.47 11.85 -1.67
C VAL A 188 -6.66 12.20 -2.93
N LEU A 189 -7.33 12.57 -4.03
CA LEU A 189 -6.68 12.94 -5.28
C LEU A 189 -6.39 14.45 -5.30
N PRO A 190 -5.12 14.89 -5.35
CA PRO A 190 -4.81 16.31 -5.27
C PRO A 190 -5.30 17.04 -6.53
N GLN A 191 -6.02 18.15 -6.33
CA GLN A 191 -6.68 18.97 -7.38
C GLN A 191 -5.81 19.22 -8.63
N ARG A 192 -4.49 19.40 -8.45
CA ARG A 192 -3.50 19.56 -9.54
C ARG A 192 -3.39 18.38 -10.53
N LYS A 193 -4.03 17.24 -10.29
CA LYS A 193 -4.21 16.17 -11.31
C LYS A 193 -5.30 16.49 -12.34
N GLY A 194 -5.96 17.65 -12.24
CA GLY A 194 -7.05 18.06 -13.14
C GLY A 194 -8.39 17.40 -12.83
N ALA A 195 -8.51 16.80 -11.64
CA ALA A 195 -9.73 16.18 -11.13
C ALA A 195 -10.81 17.24 -10.86
N GLN A 196 -11.60 17.55 -11.88
CA GLN A 196 -12.78 18.40 -11.76
C GLN A 196 -14.02 17.51 -11.67
N ALA A 197 -14.92 17.85 -10.73
CA ALA A 197 -16.19 17.16 -10.55
C ALA A 197 -17.03 17.26 -11.83
N ARG A 198 -17.57 16.13 -12.30
CA ARG A 198 -18.31 16.09 -13.56
C ARG A 198 -19.71 16.73 -13.39
N PRO A 199 -20.10 17.74 -14.20
CA PRO A 199 -21.45 18.29 -14.14
C PRO A 199 -22.50 17.20 -14.37
N GLY A 200 -23.49 17.10 -13.48
CA GLY A 200 -24.52 16.05 -13.53
C GLY A 200 -24.11 14.70 -12.92
N SER A 201 -23.00 14.63 -12.18
CA SER A 201 -22.66 13.44 -11.36
C SER A 201 -23.82 13.07 -10.43
N LYS A 202 -24.12 11.76 -10.28
CA LYS A 202 -25.10 11.25 -9.32
C LYS A 202 -24.56 11.34 -7.88
N ALA A 203 -24.65 12.53 -7.27
CA ALA A 203 -24.53 12.69 -5.83
C ALA A 203 -25.83 12.23 -5.16
N SER A 204 -25.74 11.37 -4.14
CA SER A 204 -26.87 10.98 -3.30
C SER A 204 -27.23 12.15 -2.37
N SER A 205 -28.20 12.97 -2.79
CA SER A 205 -28.48 14.26 -2.18
C SER A 205 -29.22 14.17 -0.82
N GLN A 206 -28.47 14.21 0.29
CA GLN A 206 -28.98 14.62 1.60
C GLN A 206 -27.97 15.50 2.35
N ALA A 207 -28.10 16.82 2.19
CA ALA A 207 -27.62 17.84 3.12
C ALA A 207 -28.40 19.13 2.86
N ASP A 208 -29.12 19.63 3.86
CA ASP A 208 -29.95 20.82 3.71
C ASP A 208 -29.13 22.10 3.53
N THR A 209 -29.67 23.03 2.76
CA THR A 209 -29.08 24.37 2.56
C THR A 209 -29.66 25.35 3.57
N GLN A 210 -28.81 25.93 4.40
CA GLN A 210 -29.05 27.28 4.94
C GLN A 210 -27.98 28.22 4.42
N THR A 211 -28.38 29.03 3.43
CA THR A 211 -27.69 30.25 3.05
C THR A 211 -27.85 31.28 4.15
N ASP A 212 -26.76 31.97 4.49
CA ASP A 212 -26.85 33.33 4.98
C ASP A 212 -25.96 34.25 4.13
N THR A 213 -26.36 35.51 3.99
CA THR A 213 -25.80 36.45 2.99
C THR A 213 -25.22 37.70 3.67
N LEU A 214 -24.70 38.63 2.85
CA LEU A 214 -24.20 39.98 3.23
C LEU A 214 -22.79 39.97 3.89
N THR A 215 -21.90 40.94 3.65
CA THR A 215 -21.87 42.02 2.63
C THR A 215 -20.42 42.42 2.30
N ASP A 216 -20.23 43.12 1.19
CA ASP A 216 -18.98 43.81 0.82
C ASP A 216 -18.64 44.95 1.81
N THR A 217 -17.36 45.07 2.21
CA THR A 217 -16.73 46.40 2.34
C THR A 217 -15.20 46.32 2.13
N ARG A 218 -14.69 47.19 1.26
CA ARG A 218 -13.25 47.43 0.99
C ARG A 218 -12.68 48.49 1.92
N ALA A 219 -11.46 48.29 2.43
CA ALA A 219 -10.65 49.33 3.06
C ALA A 219 -9.15 49.13 2.79
N GLU A 220 -8.48 50.16 2.28
CA GLU A 220 -7.03 50.24 2.10
C GLU A 220 -6.49 51.36 2.99
N THR A 221 -5.46 51.10 3.81
CA THR A 221 -4.63 52.19 4.36
C THR A 221 -3.17 51.75 4.48
N GLN A 222 -2.29 52.63 4.03
CA GLN A 222 -0.84 52.54 4.22
C GLN A 222 -0.43 53.45 5.38
N THR A 223 0.57 53.05 6.17
CA THR A 223 1.52 53.97 6.82
C THR A 223 2.89 53.29 6.88
N ALA A 224 3.96 54.09 6.89
CA ALA A 224 5.34 53.61 6.91
C ALA A 224 6.25 54.54 7.73
N ASP A 225 7.27 53.96 8.35
CA ASP A 225 8.56 54.50 8.80
C ASP A 225 9.43 53.26 9.15
N GLY A 226 10.77 53.18 9.04
CA GLY A 226 11.84 54.16 9.31
C GLY A 226 12.56 53.72 10.60
N CYS A 227 13.87 53.45 10.73
CA CYS A 227 15.09 53.81 9.98
C CYS A 227 16.18 52.69 10.19
N VAL A 228 16.91 52.19 9.19
CA VAL A 228 18.33 52.50 8.78
C VAL A 228 19.47 52.27 9.81
N GLY A 229 20.54 51.56 9.40
CA GLY A 229 21.83 51.31 10.11
C GLY A 229 22.12 49.80 10.26
N GLN A 230 23.17 49.13 9.72
CA GLN A 230 24.61 49.42 9.46
C GLN A 230 25.43 49.68 10.74
N ASN A 231 26.59 49.04 11.00
CA ASN A 231 27.50 48.20 10.18
C ASN A 231 28.31 47.15 11.00
N SER A 232 29.27 46.47 10.32
CA SER A 232 30.46 45.67 10.74
C SER A 232 31.04 45.83 12.19
N ASP A 233 31.91 44.96 12.73
CA ASP A 233 32.97 44.13 12.10
C ASP A 233 33.47 42.96 13.03
N SER A 234 34.40 42.12 12.54
CA SER A 234 35.50 41.37 13.22
C SER A 234 35.32 40.76 14.63
N GLY A 235 35.82 39.56 14.97
CA GLY A 235 36.69 38.60 14.27
C GLY A 235 37.67 37.90 15.26
N THR A 236 38.38 36.85 14.82
CA THR A 236 39.57 36.20 15.47
C THR A 236 39.40 35.55 16.88
N ASP A 237 40.10 34.47 17.27
CA ASP A 237 40.81 33.38 16.53
C ASP A 237 41.21 32.23 17.50
N CYS A 238 41.68 31.08 16.95
CA CYS A 238 42.74 30.20 17.49
C CYS A 238 42.56 29.43 18.85
N SER A 239 43.22 28.30 19.15
CA SER A 239 44.27 27.48 18.48
C SER A 239 44.23 25.99 18.92
N THR A 240 44.69 25.06 18.05
CA THR A 240 45.51 23.82 18.27
C THR A 240 45.20 22.82 19.43
N SER A 241 45.48 21.51 19.35
CA SER A 241 46.59 20.75 18.72
C SER A 241 46.16 19.32 18.33
N SER A 242 46.52 18.75 17.16
CA SER A 242 47.73 17.92 16.84
C SER A 242 48.13 16.91 17.94
N THR A 243 48.31 15.60 17.70
CA THR A 243 48.97 14.86 16.58
C THR A 243 48.25 13.52 16.26
N GLY A 244 48.55 12.72 15.22
CA GLY A 244 49.47 12.88 14.08
C GLY A 244 50.67 11.90 14.03
N ASN A 245 50.57 10.76 13.33
CA ASN A 245 51.71 10.12 12.62
C ASN A 245 51.26 9.09 11.52
N SER A 246 52.22 8.50 10.79
CA SER A 246 52.03 7.84 9.47
C SER A 246 52.78 6.48 9.30
N ALA A 247 52.92 6.01 8.04
CA ALA A 247 53.47 4.73 7.52
C ALA A 247 52.49 3.53 7.54
N GLN A 248 52.25 2.70 6.50
CA GLN A 248 52.86 2.38 5.17
C GLN A 248 53.77 1.12 5.17
N ASN A 249 53.67 0.30 4.10
CA ASN A 249 54.34 -0.99 3.80
C ASN A 249 53.84 -2.21 4.63
N ASP A 250 53.94 -3.48 4.19
CA ASP A 250 54.53 -4.06 2.96
C ASP A 250 53.82 -5.35 2.45
N GLU A 251 54.36 -5.98 1.39
CA GLU A 251 53.87 -7.19 0.70
C GLU A 251 53.96 -8.53 1.50
N GLY A 252 53.30 -9.59 1.01
CA GLY A 252 53.43 -10.96 1.53
C GLY A 252 52.54 -12.01 0.80
N GLU A 253 53.16 -13.00 0.18
CA GLU A 253 52.51 -13.99 -0.72
C GLU A 253 52.14 -15.35 -0.08
N ASN A 254 51.23 -16.07 -0.77
CA ASN A 254 51.17 -17.52 -0.99
C ASN A 254 51.25 -18.53 0.18
N HIS A 255 50.25 -19.42 0.26
CA HIS A 255 50.51 -20.84 0.00
C HIS A 255 49.27 -21.67 -0.43
N GLU A 256 49.47 -22.59 -1.37
CA GLU A 256 48.46 -23.57 -1.81
C GLU A 256 48.53 -24.90 -1.01
N ASN A 257 47.38 -25.56 -0.84
CA ASN A 257 47.15 -27.01 -1.00
C ASN A 257 45.62 -27.29 -0.89
N SER A 258 44.90 -28.16 -1.63
CA SER A 258 45.19 -29.50 -2.20
C SER A 258 45.50 -30.57 -1.13
N SER A 259 44.86 -31.74 -1.03
CA SER A 259 43.80 -32.40 -1.84
C SER A 259 43.08 -33.49 -0.96
N GLU A 260 42.14 -34.39 -1.34
CA GLU A 260 41.54 -34.82 -2.62
C GLU A 260 40.27 -35.73 -2.44
N GLN A 261 39.80 -36.36 -3.55
CA GLN A 261 39.25 -37.74 -3.77
C GLN A 261 38.96 -38.72 -2.58
N SER A 262 38.14 -39.79 -2.63
CA SER A 262 37.27 -40.52 -3.63
C SER A 262 36.51 -41.67 -2.88
N THR A 263 35.52 -42.48 -3.32
CA THR A 263 34.54 -42.59 -4.46
C THR A 263 33.55 -43.76 -4.18
N ASN A 264 32.39 -43.81 -4.87
CA ASN A 264 31.52 -44.99 -5.08
C ASN A 264 30.76 -45.55 -3.83
N VAL A 265 29.76 -46.47 -3.88
CA VAL A 265 29.43 -47.58 -4.81
C VAL A 265 27.91 -47.86 -4.98
N SER A 266 27.50 -48.15 -6.23
CA SER A 266 26.36 -48.97 -6.75
C SER A 266 24.89 -48.78 -6.29
N ALA A 267 24.01 -48.83 -7.31
CA ALA A 267 22.57 -49.06 -7.23
C ALA A 267 22.18 -50.56 -7.07
N ARG A 268 20.88 -50.81 -6.82
CA ARG A 268 20.00 -51.99 -7.08
C ARG A 268 18.88 -52.05 -6.02
N ASP A 269 17.68 -52.61 -6.21
CA ASP A 269 16.87 -52.96 -7.40
C ASP A 269 15.44 -53.34 -6.91
N GLN A 270 14.50 -53.62 -7.81
CA GLN A 270 13.20 -54.32 -7.59
C GLN A 270 12.18 -53.59 -6.68
N THR A 271 11.01 -53.15 -7.19
CA THR A 271 9.87 -53.95 -7.67
C THR A 271 9.36 -55.00 -6.68
N ASN A 272 8.18 -54.79 -6.12
CA ASN A 272 7.23 -55.89 -5.97
C ASN A 272 5.79 -55.38 -6.12
N SER A 273 4.96 -56.13 -6.85
CA SER A 273 3.52 -55.91 -6.92
C SER A 273 2.84 -57.12 -6.30
N ILE A 274 1.81 -56.90 -5.49
CA ILE A 274 0.76 -57.90 -5.25
C ILE A 274 -0.58 -57.17 -5.18
N SER A 275 -1.56 -57.75 -5.83
CA SER A 275 -2.93 -57.26 -5.95
C SER A 275 -3.88 -58.17 -5.19
N SER A 276 -4.84 -57.61 -4.48
CA SER A 276 -6.10 -58.31 -4.20
C SER A 276 -7.22 -57.36 -3.79
N LYS A 277 -8.29 -57.35 -4.60
CA LYS A 277 -9.72 -57.33 -4.22
C LYS A 277 -10.19 -56.21 -3.26
N SER A 278 -11.00 -55.25 -3.70
CA SER A 278 -12.40 -55.36 -4.16
C SER A 278 -13.37 -55.81 -3.07
N ASP A 279 -14.38 -54.98 -2.78
CA ASP A 279 -15.78 -55.41 -2.64
C ASP A 279 -16.72 -54.24 -2.96
N VAL A 280 -17.98 -54.55 -3.30
CA VAL A 280 -18.99 -53.60 -3.80
C VAL A 280 -20.36 -53.94 -3.20
N GLU A 281 -20.84 -53.10 -2.30
CA GLU A 281 -22.25 -52.92 -1.91
C GLU A 281 -22.35 -51.56 -1.20
N LYS A 282 -23.30 -50.63 -1.46
CA LYS A 282 -24.63 -50.64 -2.07
C LYS A 282 -25.79 -51.00 -1.13
N SER A 283 -26.02 -50.14 -0.15
CA SER A 283 -27.35 -49.73 0.34
C SER A 283 -27.27 -48.28 0.82
#